data_AF-A0A1C4WMA1-F1
#
_entry.id   AF-A0A1C4WMA1-F1
#
_cell.length_a   1.000
_cell.length_b   1.000
_cell.length_c   1.000
_cell.angle_alpha   90.00
_cell.angle_beta   90.00
_cell.angle_gamma   90.00
#
_symmetry.space_group_name_H-M   'P 1'
#
loop_
_entity.id
_entity.type
_entity.pdbx_description
1 polymer ?
#
loop_
_entity_poly.entity_id
_entity_poly.type
_entity_poly.pdbx_seq_one_letter_code
_entity_poly.pdbx_strand_id
1 'polypeptide(L)'
;MDPAGRPTGEDLRVARVDLLVDDAPAARPVNVLAHWTEDLALSSRIDPRVAHYTGQEELSRLIADGCDAYDTGDRATAAQLLGRAVELATAAGDAFHLEQLRLLVEDVDATSVRLRDDLPRLDVISVAVRSSVTVRDQGPRAASGPVPAADAPPRVCPAGHRSPPDARFCQRCRHEFTDPADAGPVPT
;
A
#
# COMPACT_ATOMS: atom_id res chain seq x y z
N MET A 1 15.42 -13.65 -18.83
CA MET A 1 16.08 -12.80 -19.88
C MET A 1 15.32 -11.49 -20.12
N ASP A 2 15.92 -10.37 -19.72
CA ASP A 2 15.62 -9.01 -20.23
C ASP A 2 16.30 -8.84 -21.61
N PRO A 3 15.61 -8.37 -22.67
CA PRO A 3 16.22 -8.12 -23.98
C PRO A 3 17.30 -7.03 -23.99
N ALA A 4 17.49 -6.25 -22.92
CA ALA A 4 18.46 -5.16 -22.84
C ALA A 4 19.79 -5.50 -22.14
N GLY A 5 20.00 -6.74 -21.68
CA GLY A 5 21.29 -7.17 -21.10
C GLY A 5 21.66 -6.51 -19.76
N ARG A 6 20.66 -6.08 -18.97
CA ARG A 6 20.89 -5.48 -17.65
C ARG A 6 21.39 -6.53 -16.63
N PRO A 7 22.26 -6.14 -15.67
CA PRO A 7 22.75 -7.05 -14.65
C PRO A 7 21.58 -7.60 -13.83
N THR A 8 21.54 -8.92 -13.68
CA THR A 8 20.60 -9.63 -12.81
C THR A 8 21.19 -9.69 -11.40
N GLY A 9 20.36 -9.50 -10.37
CA GLY A 9 20.80 -9.51 -8.97
C GLY A 9 21.21 -8.16 -8.37
N GLU A 10 21.00 -7.05 -9.08
CA GLU A 10 21.20 -5.68 -8.55
C GLU A 10 19.90 -4.87 -8.60
N ASP A 11 19.75 -3.94 -7.66
CA ASP A 11 18.64 -3.00 -7.64
C ASP A 11 18.93 -1.82 -8.59
N LEU A 12 18.14 -1.69 -9.66
CA LEU A 12 18.22 -0.53 -10.56
C LEU A 12 17.20 0.51 -10.14
N ARG A 13 17.60 1.78 -10.09
CA ARG A 13 16.63 2.88 -10.01
C ARG A 13 15.89 3.03 -11.34
N VAL A 14 14.58 2.84 -11.31
CA VAL A 14 13.68 2.98 -12.48
C VAL A 14 12.95 4.32 -12.50
N ALA A 15 12.71 4.92 -11.34
CA ALA A 15 12.11 6.25 -11.25
C ALA A 15 12.55 6.98 -9.98
N ARG A 16 12.28 8.28 -9.96
CA ARG A 16 12.36 9.15 -8.78
C ARG A 16 11.05 9.92 -8.70
N VAL A 17 10.50 10.01 -7.49
CA VAL A 17 9.26 10.72 -7.20
C VAL A 17 9.57 11.93 -6.34
N ASP A 18 9.18 13.10 -6.81
CA ASP A 18 9.27 14.38 -6.11
C ASP A 18 7.84 14.87 -5.82
N LEU A 19 7.56 15.29 -4.58
CA LEU A 19 6.27 15.88 -4.20
C LEU A 19 6.40 17.40 -4.14
N LEU A 20 5.60 18.09 -4.95
CA LEU A 20 5.52 19.55 -4.95
C LEU A 20 4.15 20.00 -4.43
N VAL A 21 4.13 21.03 -3.58
CA VAL A 21 2.92 21.76 -3.17
C VAL A 21 3.17 23.22 -3.47
N ASP A 22 2.31 23.86 -4.25
CA ASP A 22 2.50 25.23 -4.74
C ASP A 22 3.88 25.44 -5.41
N ASP A 23 4.28 24.49 -6.27
CA ASP A 23 5.58 24.42 -6.95
C ASP A 23 6.82 24.34 -6.02
N ALA A 24 6.62 24.18 -4.71
CA ALA A 24 7.69 23.99 -3.74
C ALA A 24 7.82 22.51 -3.30
N PRO A 25 9.03 21.97 -3.12
CA PRO A 25 9.24 20.62 -2.64
C PRO A 25 8.67 20.43 -1.23
N ALA A 26 7.68 19.56 -1.11
CA ALA A 26 6.95 19.28 0.12
C ALA A 26 7.43 18.00 0.83
N ALA A 27 8.27 17.18 0.19
CA ALA A 27 8.87 15.99 0.78
C ALA A 27 10.24 15.68 0.19
N ARG A 28 11.00 14.80 0.87
CA ARG A 28 12.23 14.25 0.30
C ARG A 28 11.89 13.37 -0.91
N PRO A 29 12.68 13.43 -2.00
CA PRO A 29 12.47 12.59 -3.16
C PRO A 29 12.64 11.10 -2.81
N VAL A 30 11.77 10.27 -3.36
CA VAL A 30 11.80 8.81 -3.15
C VAL A 30 12.24 8.12 -4.43
N ASN A 31 13.16 7.16 -4.33
CA ASN A 31 13.56 6.35 -5.49
C ASN A 31 12.64 5.14 -5.62
N VAL A 32 12.23 4.82 -6.84
CA VAL A 32 11.60 3.55 -7.19
C VAL A 32 12.70 2.65 -7.73
N LEU A 33 12.94 1.53 -7.05
CA LEU A 33 13.92 0.53 -7.43
C LEU A 33 13.22 -0.68 -8.03
N ALA A 34 13.83 -1.30 -9.03
CA ALA A 34 13.43 -2.59 -9.54
C ALA A 34 14.59 -3.58 -9.39
N HIS A 35 14.26 -4.83 -9.11
CA HIS A 35 15.22 -5.91 -8.99
C HIS A 35 14.89 -6.97 -10.04
N TRP A 36 15.78 -7.20 -11.00
CA TRP A 36 15.61 -8.23 -12.02
C TRP A 36 16.12 -9.54 -11.46
N THR A 37 15.21 -10.51 -11.36
CA THR A 37 15.51 -11.85 -10.89
C THR A 37 14.88 -12.89 -11.82
N GLU A 38 15.56 -14.01 -12.02
CA GLU A 38 15.02 -15.18 -12.72
C GLU A 38 14.28 -16.13 -11.77
N ASP A 39 14.29 -15.84 -10.47
CA ASP A 39 13.49 -16.56 -9.47
C ASP A 39 12.01 -16.16 -9.57
N LEU A 40 11.22 -17.05 -10.16
CA LEU A 40 9.78 -16.90 -10.34
C LEU A 40 9.03 -16.72 -9.01
N ALA A 41 9.54 -17.23 -7.89
CA ALA A 41 8.92 -17.04 -6.58
C ALA A 41 9.16 -15.64 -6.01
N LEU A 42 10.21 -14.93 -6.46
CA LEU A 42 10.47 -13.54 -6.07
C LEU A 42 9.71 -12.55 -6.96
N SER A 43 9.55 -12.84 -8.25
CA SER A 43 8.84 -11.95 -9.19
C SER A 43 7.31 -12.04 -9.08
N SER A 44 6.77 -13.15 -8.59
CA SER A 44 5.31 -13.35 -8.42
C SER A 44 4.75 -12.83 -7.09
N ARG A 45 5.60 -12.37 -6.18
CA ARG A 45 5.18 -11.85 -4.87
C ARG A 45 4.78 -10.38 -4.99
N ILE A 46 3.48 -10.12 -4.83
CA ILE A 46 2.96 -8.77 -4.65
C ILE A 46 3.23 -8.35 -3.21
N ASP A 47 3.88 -7.19 -3.02
CA ASP A 47 4.11 -6.63 -1.68
C ASP A 47 2.76 -6.35 -0.99
N PRO A 48 2.58 -6.71 0.30
CA PRO A 48 1.32 -6.52 1.00
C PRO A 48 0.80 -5.07 0.97
N ARG A 49 1.68 -4.06 0.95
CA ARG A 49 1.28 -2.65 0.83
C ARG A 49 0.81 -2.31 -0.58
N VAL A 50 1.44 -2.86 -1.61
CA VAL A 50 0.99 -2.69 -3.00
C VAL A 50 -0.35 -3.39 -3.21
N ALA A 51 -0.49 -4.61 -2.69
CA ALA A 51 -1.77 -5.34 -2.70
C ALA A 51 -2.88 -4.55 -2.00
N HIS A 52 -2.56 -3.84 -0.91
CA HIS A 52 -3.52 -2.98 -0.21
C HIS A 52 -3.99 -1.81 -1.09
N TYR A 53 -3.07 -1.10 -1.78
CA TYR A 53 -3.44 0.01 -2.66
C TYR A 53 -4.16 -0.43 -3.95
N THR A 54 -3.80 -1.58 -4.51
CA THR A 54 -4.57 -2.18 -5.62
C THR A 54 -5.96 -2.62 -5.17
N GLY A 55 -6.09 -3.16 -3.96
CA GLY A 55 -7.39 -3.47 -3.36
C GLY A 55 -8.24 -2.22 -3.09
N GLN A 56 -7.62 -1.09 -2.74
CA GLN A 56 -8.33 0.18 -2.58
C GLN A 56 -8.88 0.72 -3.90
N GLU A 57 -8.17 0.58 -5.03
CA GLU A 57 -8.71 0.98 -6.34
C GLU A 57 -9.94 0.14 -6.72
N GLU A 58 -9.86 -1.17 -6.50
CA GLU A 58 -10.99 -2.09 -6.74
C GLU A 58 -12.19 -1.73 -5.86
N LEU A 59 -11.94 -1.43 -4.57
CA LEU A 59 -12.98 -0.99 -3.64
C LEU A 59 -13.65 0.30 -4.11
N SER A 60 -12.88 1.34 -4.44
CA SER A 60 -13.41 2.62 -4.90
C SER A 60 -14.26 2.44 -6.15
N ARG A 61 -13.81 1.62 -7.11
CA ARG A 61 -14.55 1.33 -8.34
C ARG A 61 -15.88 0.63 -8.04
N LEU A 62 -15.89 -0.40 -7.20
CA LEU A 62 -17.12 -1.11 -6.83
C LEU A 62 -18.15 -0.19 -6.18
N ILE A 63 -17.70 0.75 -5.34
CA ILE A 63 -18.57 1.74 -4.70
C ILE A 63 -19.15 2.71 -5.74
N ALA A 64 -18.31 3.25 -6.63
CA ALA A 64 -18.74 4.18 -7.68
C ALA A 64 -19.74 3.50 -8.63
N ASP A 65 -19.38 2.34 -9.20
CA ASP A 65 -20.23 1.58 -10.12
C ASP A 65 -21.56 1.17 -9.43
N GLY A 66 -21.52 0.82 -8.14
CA GLY A 66 -22.71 0.50 -7.36
C GLY A 66 -23.64 1.68 -7.15
N CYS A 67 -23.08 2.87 -6.91
CA CYS A 67 -23.85 4.12 -6.81
C CYS A 67 -24.44 4.53 -8.17
N ASP A 68 -23.70 4.36 -9.26
CA ASP A 68 -24.18 4.65 -10.62
C ASP A 68 -25.30 3.69 -11.04
N ALA A 69 -25.18 2.40 -10.70
CA ALA A 69 -26.24 1.42 -10.90
C ALA A 69 -27.51 1.79 -10.10
N TYR A 70 -27.35 2.30 -8.87
CA TYR A 70 -28.47 2.78 -8.07
C TYR A 70 -29.16 3.98 -8.73
N ASP A 71 -28.38 4.97 -9.17
CA ASP A 71 -28.87 6.21 -9.80
C ASP A 71 -29.57 5.95 -11.15
N THR A 72 -29.16 4.90 -11.88
CA THR A 72 -29.80 4.46 -13.12
C THR A 72 -31.01 3.53 -12.90
N GLY A 73 -31.30 3.17 -11.64
CA GLY A 73 -32.45 2.34 -11.25
C GLY A 73 -32.19 0.83 -11.27
N ASP A 74 -30.97 0.38 -11.58
CA ASP A 74 -30.58 -1.03 -11.52
C ASP A 74 -30.21 -1.44 -10.08
N ARG A 75 -31.26 -1.67 -9.28
CA ARG A 75 -31.12 -2.04 -7.87
C ARG A 75 -30.43 -3.38 -7.66
N ALA A 76 -30.55 -4.31 -8.61
CA ALA A 76 -29.95 -5.63 -8.51
C ALA A 76 -28.43 -5.54 -8.66
N THR A 77 -27.96 -4.84 -9.68
CA THR A 77 -26.53 -4.60 -9.91
C THR A 77 -25.92 -3.77 -8.79
N ALA A 78 -26.62 -2.73 -8.32
CA ALA A 78 -26.17 -1.92 -7.18
C ALA A 78 -25.96 -2.76 -5.91
N ALA A 79 -26.91 -3.65 -5.57
CA ALA A 79 -26.78 -4.52 -4.41
C ALA A 79 -25.57 -5.48 -4.52
N GLN A 80 -25.34 -6.06 -5.70
CA GLN A 80 -24.21 -6.97 -5.93
C GLN A 80 -22.86 -6.25 -5.80
N LEU A 81 -22.72 -5.08 -6.44
CA LEU A 81 -21.47 -4.31 -6.44
C LEU A 81 -21.14 -3.79 -5.03
N LEU A 82 -22.13 -3.24 -4.33
CA LEU A 82 -21.95 -2.75 -2.96
C LEU A 82 -21.72 -3.89 -1.97
N GLY A 83 -22.32 -5.06 -2.17
CA GLY A 83 -22.01 -6.26 -1.40
C GLY A 83 -20.56 -6.70 -1.56
N ARG A 84 -20.05 -6.71 -2.79
CA ARG A 84 -18.65 -7.02 -3.06
C ARG A 84 -17.71 -5.97 -2.44
N ALA A 85 -18.09 -4.70 -2.43
CA ALA A 85 -17.35 -3.64 -1.76
C ALA A 85 -17.27 -3.89 -0.22
N VAL A 86 -18.36 -4.33 0.41
CA VAL A 86 -18.37 -4.68 1.84
C VAL A 86 -17.44 -5.87 2.14
N GLU A 87 -17.45 -6.90 1.31
CA GLU A 87 -16.54 -8.05 1.45
C GLU A 87 -15.06 -7.61 1.39
N LEU A 88 -14.72 -6.77 0.41
CA LEU A 88 -13.35 -6.30 0.20
C LEU A 88 -12.91 -5.38 1.35
N ALA A 89 -13.75 -4.42 1.75
CA ALA A 89 -13.46 -3.53 2.88
C ALA A 89 -13.31 -4.29 4.20
N THR A 90 -14.10 -5.35 4.41
CA THR A 90 -13.99 -6.24 5.59
C THR A 90 -12.68 -7.00 5.58
N ALA A 91 -12.32 -7.61 4.45
CA ALA A 91 -11.05 -8.33 4.29
C ALA A 91 -9.83 -7.41 4.48
N ALA A 92 -9.95 -6.15 4.07
CA ALA A 92 -8.91 -5.13 4.23
C ALA A 92 -8.87 -4.48 5.62
N GLY A 93 -9.87 -4.69 6.48
CA GLY A 93 -10.00 -4.00 7.76
C GLY A 93 -10.26 -2.50 7.62
N ASP A 94 -10.84 -2.06 6.51
CA ASP A 94 -11.08 -0.65 6.20
C ASP A 94 -12.34 -0.12 6.90
N ALA A 95 -12.17 0.26 8.17
CA ALA A 95 -13.26 0.77 9.00
C ALA A 95 -13.92 2.04 8.44
N PHE A 96 -13.17 2.87 7.70
CA PHE A 96 -13.70 4.10 7.12
C PHE A 96 -14.73 3.78 6.03
N HIS A 97 -14.35 2.93 5.07
CA HIS A 97 -15.26 2.56 3.98
C HIS A 97 -16.43 1.70 4.46
N LEU A 98 -16.21 0.83 5.46
CA LEU A 98 -17.31 0.09 6.09
C LEU A 98 -18.37 1.02 6.71
N GLU A 99 -17.96 2.11 7.35
CA GLU A 99 -18.90 3.08 7.90
C GLU A 99 -19.69 3.82 6.81
N GLN A 100 -19.05 4.12 5.69
CA GLN A 100 -19.74 4.72 4.54
C GLN A 100 -20.74 3.76 3.90
N LEU A 101 -20.36 2.49 3.71
CA LEU A 101 -21.21 1.48 3.09
C LEU A 101 -22.48 1.21 3.90
N ARG A 102 -22.43 1.28 5.25
CA ARG A 102 -23.61 1.15 6.13
C ARG A 102 -24.70 2.20 5.89
N LEU A 103 -24.37 3.32 5.26
CA LEU A 103 -25.37 4.32 4.85
C LEU A 103 -26.21 3.81 3.68
N LEU A 104 -25.65 2.93 2.84
CA LEU A 104 -26.30 2.46 1.62
C LEU A 104 -26.90 1.06 1.75
N VAL A 105 -26.23 0.19 2.48
CA VAL A 105 -26.62 -1.20 2.61
C VAL A 105 -26.86 -1.58 4.06
N GLU A 106 -27.69 -2.60 4.24
CA GLU A 106 -27.90 -3.28 5.51
C GLU A 106 -27.56 -4.76 5.37
N ASP A 107 -26.96 -5.32 6.41
CA ASP A 107 -26.56 -6.71 6.42
C ASP A 107 -27.80 -7.61 6.50
N VAL A 108 -27.92 -8.53 5.55
CA VAL A 108 -28.94 -9.59 5.57
C VAL A 108 -28.38 -10.82 6.28
N ASP A 109 -27.11 -11.12 6.00
CA ASP A 109 -26.31 -12.16 6.66
C ASP A 109 -24.80 -11.86 6.48
N ALA A 110 -23.92 -12.79 6.88
CA ALA A 110 -22.47 -12.57 6.88
C ALA A 110 -21.85 -12.37 5.48
N THR A 111 -22.59 -12.68 4.42
CA THR A 111 -22.11 -12.70 3.03
C THR A 111 -23.01 -11.94 2.05
N SER A 112 -24.18 -11.47 2.50
CA SER A 112 -25.11 -10.74 1.64
C SER A 112 -25.65 -9.51 2.32
N VAL A 113 -25.77 -8.47 1.51
CA VAL A 113 -26.29 -7.17 1.90
C VAL A 113 -27.48 -6.83 1.02
N ARG A 114 -28.44 -6.08 1.57
CA ARG A 114 -29.51 -5.47 0.78
C ARG A 114 -29.35 -3.96 0.78
N LEU A 115 -29.80 -3.32 -0.28
CA LEU A 115 -29.95 -1.86 -0.30
C LEU A 115 -30.97 -1.45 0.74
N ARG A 116 -30.71 -0.35 1.43
CA ARG A 116 -31.67 0.22 2.38
C ARG A 116 -32.90 0.75 1.66
N ASP A 117 -34.05 0.58 2.28
CA ASP A 117 -35.35 0.96 1.69
C ASP A 117 -35.51 2.49 1.56
N ASP A 118 -34.92 3.26 2.48
CA ASP A 118 -34.92 4.74 2.48
C ASP A 118 -33.50 5.27 2.24
N LEU A 119 -33.08 5.23 0.98
CA LEU A 119 -31.77 5.67 0.52
C LEU A 119 -31.84 7.10 -0.02
N PRO A 120 -31.49 8.13 0.79
CA PRO A 120 -31.50 9.50 0.32
C PRO A 120 -30.40 9.68 -0.73
N ARG A 121 -30.73 10.37 -1.83
CA ARG A 121 -29.78 10.63 -2.92
C ARG A 121 -28.49 11.32 -2.45
N LEU A 122 -28.59 12.14 -1.40
CA LEU A 122 -27.44 12.82 -0.81
C LEU A 122 -26.41 11.83 -0.26
N ASP A 123 -26.85 10.73 0.36
CA ASP A 123 -25.94 9.72 0.92
C ASP A 123 -25.25 8.93 -0.19
N VAL A 124 -25.98 8.59 -1.26
CA VAL A 124 -25.41 7.92 -2.45
C VAL A 124 -24.31 8.78 -3.06
N ILE A 125 -24.57 10.07 -3.29
CA ILE A 125 -23.57 11.01 -3.82
C ILE A 125 -22.39 11.17 -2.85
N SER A 126 -22.67 11.31 -1.54
CA SER A 126 -21.63 11.48 -0.53
C SER A 126 -20.67 10.29 -0.50
N VAL A 127 -21.21 9.07 -0.48
CA VAL A 127 -20.44 7.83 -0.47
C VAL A 127 -19.65 7.68 -1.78
N ALA A 128 -20.26 7.96 -2.94
CA ALA A 128 -19.57 7.92 -4.23
C ALA A 128 -18.36 8.87 -4.26
N VAL A 129 -18.51 10.10 -3.79
CA VAL A 129 -17.40 11.08 -3.74
C VAL A 129 -16.30 10.63 -2.77
N ARG A 130 -16.68 10.14 -1.59
CA ARG A 130 -15.75 9.73 -0.53
C ARG A 130 -15.06 8.39 -0.80
N SER A 131 -15.55 7.59 -1.74
CA SER A 131 -14.94 6.33 -2.17
C SER A 131 -13.50 6.49 -2.66
N SER A 132 -13.16 7.67 -3.18
CA SER A 132 -11.81 8.01 -3.66
C SER A 132 -10.79 8.32 -2.54
N VAL A 133 -11.24 8.39 -1.27
CA VAL A 133 -10.37 8.68 -0.12
C VAL A 133 -9.60 7.42 0.26
N THR A 134 -8.30 7.42 0.05
CA THR A 134 -7.43 6.31 0.47
C THR A 134 -7.10 6.41 1.96
N VAL A 135 -7.29 5.31 2.70
CA VAL A 135 -6.85 5.21 4.10
C VAL A 135 -5.38 4.79 4.09
N ARG A 136 -4.55 5.47 4.89
CA ARG A 136 -3.15 5.06 5.06
C ARG A 136 -3.09 3.76 5.88
N ASP A 137 -2.29 2.80 5.40
CA ASP A 137 -1.85 1.66 6.20
C ASP A 137 -1.22 2.18 7.51
N GLN A 138 -1.86 1.90 8.65
CA GLN A 138 -1.31 2.14 9.98
C GLN A 138 -0.45 0.96 10.46
N GLY A 139 0.14 0.19 9.54
CA GLY A 139 1.16 -0.81 9.84
C GLY A 139 2.21 -0.25 10.81
N PRO A 140 2.79 -1.10 11.69
CA PRO A 140 3.49 -0.66 12.90
C PRO A 140 4.47 0.45 12.55
N ARG A 141 4.18 1.65 13.06
CA ARG A 141 5.05 2.81 12.94
C ARG A 141 6.38 2.39 13.55
N ALA A 142 7.33 1.97 12.73
CA ALA A 142 8.72 2.04 13.11
C ALA A 142 8.91 3.51 13.50
N ALA A 143 9.08 3.76 14.79
CA ALA A 143 9.45 5.07 15.24
C ALA A 143 10.63 5.48 14.36
N SER A 144 10.49 6.60 13.66
CA SER A 144 11.63 7.25 13.02
C SER A 144 12.58 7.59 14.17
N GLY A 145 13.46 6.64 14.49
CA GLY A 145 14.60 6.92 15.35
C GLY A 145 15.39 8.07 14.74
N PRO A 146 16.19 8.78 15.54
CA PRO A 146 17.01 9.87 15.02
C PRO A 146 17.77 9.39 13.79
N VAL A 147 17.60 10.13 12.69
CA VAL A 147 18.30 9.89 11.43
C VAL A 147 19.79 9.88 11.75
N PRO A 148 20.51 8.76 11.52
CA PRO A 148 21.95 8.74 11.75
C PRO A 148 22.60 9.78 10.83
N ALA A 149 23.59 10.50 11.37
CA ALA A 149 24.37 11.47 10.60
C ALA A 149 24.94 10.80 9.34
N ALA A 150 25.14 11.58 8.27
CA ALA A 150 25.63 11.08 6.97
C ALA A 150 26.95 10.30 7.09
N ASP A 151 27.73 10.55 8.15
CA ASP A 151 29.03 9.93 8.44
C ASP A 151 28.96 8.80 9.48
N ALA A 152 27.77 8.30 9.80
CA ALA A 152 27.63 7.18 10.74
C ALA A 152 28.27 5.89 10.17
N PRO A 153 28.94 5.08 11.02
CA PRO A 153 29.59 3.86 10.55
C PRO A 153 28.59 2.87 9.94
N PRO A 154 28.95 2.19 8.83
CA PRO A 154 28.10 1.19 8.21
C PRO A 154 27.93 -0.02 9.13
N ARG A 155 26.78 -0.69 9.05
CA ARG A 155 26.57 -1.98 9.75
C ARG A 155 27.32 -3.08 9.02
N VAL A 156 28.00 -3.98 9.74
CA VAL A 156 28.72 -5.12 9.17
C VAL A 156 28.13 -6.41 9.69
N CYS A 157 27.60 -7.22 8.77
CA CYS A 157 27.08 -8.55 9.06
C CYS A 157 28.22 -9.54 9.33
N PRO A 158 28.01 -10.60 10.14
CA PRO A 158 28.96 -11.71 10.30
C PRO A 158 29.46 -12.33 8.99
N ALA A 159 28.66 -12.26 7.91
CA ALA A 159 29.04 -12.70 6.56
C ALA A 159 29.96 -11.70 5.82
N GLY A 160 30.36 -10.60 6.45
CA GLY A 160 31.26 -9.58 5.89
C GLY A 160 30.58 -8.53 5.00
N HIS A 161 29.25 -8.57 4.87
CA HIS A 161 28.51 -7.62 4.06
C HIS A 161 28.25 -6.30 4.81
N ARG A 162 28.42 -5.18 4.10
CA ARG A 162 28.14 -3.84 4.61
C ARG A 162 26.70 -3.45 4.32
N SER A 163 26.07 -2.77 5.25
CA SER A 163 24.73 -2.19 5.08
C SER A 163 24.71 -0.76 5.62
N PRO A 164 23.78 0.08 5.13
CA PRO A 164 23.65 1.46 5.62
C PRO A 164 23.50 1.54 7.14
N PRO A 165 23.87 2.67 7.79
CA PRO A 165 23.86 2.79 9.25
C PRO A 165 22.49 2.58 9.91
N ASP A 166 21.41 2.86 9.16
CA ASP A 166 20.00 2.69 9.55
C ASP A 166 19.40 1.33 9.18
N ALA A 167 20.18 0.44 8.55
CA ALA A 167 19.71 -0.87 8.15
C ALA A 167 19.38 -1.73 9.38
N ARG A 168 18.15 -2.24 9.44
CA ARG A 168 17.71 -3.23 10.45
C ARG A 168 18.14 -4.66 10.11
N PHE A 169 18.43 -4.90 8.83
CA PHE A 169 18.84 -6.20 8.32
C PHE A 169 19.96 -6.04 7.30
N CYS A 170 20.81 -7.06 7.18
CA CYS A 170 21.76 -7.14 6.08
C CYS A 170 21.01 -7.23 4.74
N GLN A 171 21.23 -6.28 3.85
CA GLN A 171 20.54 -6.21 2.55
C GLN A 171 20.82 -7.42 1.64
N ARG A 172 21.85 -8.22 1.93
CA ARG A 172 22.26 -9.37 1.12
C ARG A 172 21.83 -10.73 1.68
N CYS A 173 21.97 -10.94 2.99
CA CYS A 173 21.69 -12.24 3.62
C CYS A 173 20.57 -12.20 4.66
N ARG A 174 19.92 -11.03 4.85
CA ARG A 174 18.82 -10.78 5.80
C ARG A 174 19.13 -11.07 7.28
N HIS A 175 20.40 -11.20 7.67
CA HIS A 175 20.78 -11.23 9.08
C HIS A 175 20.27 -9.97 9.80
N GLU A 176 19.62 -10.15 10.96
CA GLU A 176 19.05 -9.05 11.74
C GLU A 176 20.14 -8.40 12.60
N PHE A 177 20.27 -7.07 12.49
CA PHE A 177 21.21 -6.30 13.29
C PHE A 177 20.58 -5.98 14.65
N THR A 178 20.79 -6.86 15.62
CA THR A 178 20.24 -6.74 16.98
C THR A 178 21.25 -6.24 18.00
N ASP A 179 22.55 -6.23 17.65
CA ASP A 179 23.64 -5.91 18.58
C ASP A 179 24.28 -4.54 18.24
N PRO A 180 24.54 -3.66 19.22
CA PRO A 180 25.39 -2.47 19.00
C PRO A 180 26.80 -2.82 18.46
N ALA A 181 27.29 -4.05 18.63
CA ALA A 181 28.54 -4.56 18.05
C ALA A 181 28.52 -4.73 16.52
N ASP A 182 27.34 -4.64 15.88
CA ASP A 182 27.21 -4.70 14.41
C ASP A 182 27.68 -3.40 13.71
N ALA A 183 28.14 -2.40 14.45
CA ALA A 183 28.73 -1.18 13.91
C ALA A 183 30.15 -1.47 13.36
N GLY A 184 30.30 -1.37 12.05
CA GLY A 184 31.59 -1.47 11.38
C GLY A 184 32.51 -0.27 11.70
N PRO A 185 33.80 -0.36 11.38
CA PRO A 185 34.71 0.77 11.55
C PRO A 185 34.30 1.96 10.67
N VAL A 186 34.39 3.16 11.23
CA VAL A 186 34.22 4.44 10.49
C VAL A 186 35.33 4.50 9.41
N PRO A 187 34.99 4.73 8.14
CA PRO A 187 36.01 4.87 7.10
C PRO A 187 36.84 6.14 7.34
N THR A 188 38.17 5.99 7.40
CA THR A 188 39.15 7.10 7.31
C THR A 188 39.20 7.69 5.91
#